data_AF-A0A285C7S3-F1
#
_entry.id   AF-A0A285C7S3-F1
#
_cell.length_a   1.000
_cell.length_b   1.000
_cell.length_c   1.000
_cell.angle_alpha   90.00
_cell.angle_beta   90.00
_cell.angle_gamma   90.00
#
_symmetry.space_group_name_H-M   'P 1'
#
loop_
_entity.id
_entity.type
_entity.pdbx_description
1 polymer ?
#
loop_
_entity_poly.entity_id
_entity_poly.type
_entity_poly.pdbx_seq_one_letter_code
_entity_poly.pdbx_strand_id
1 'polypeptide(L)'
;MDHDGVDTLTPYQQALRDRLLAAPVLPAPAPWQPVFPPGHASCAPVGGLLGIGFATHPESGNDLVMVVSHDGHGLFDAVSGEKIARERDPDDEDCTPDGTDDLTCPGLGPVAGTRVHIAGLYGGGLHMTAVGGWGLEVVQPAWPHDRVLLTHGSGMPHREPHGDGWWHVFHSHYSELRAVGFSPSGRTLAVATSSDLTLWTRTI
;
A
#
# COMPACT_ATOMS: atom_id res chain seq x y z
N MET A 1 27.36 19.38 -30.75
CA MET A 1 26.00 19.65 -30.24
C MET A 1 26.16 19.64 -28.75
N ASP A 2 26.22 20.84 -28.17
CA ASP A 2 26.42 21.03 -26.74
C ASP A 2 25.24 20.45 -25.98
N HIS A 3 25.51 19.48 -25.12
CA HIS A 3 24.51 18.84 -24.26
C HIS A 3 24.49 19.53 -22.88
N ASP A 4 24.72 20.84 -22.82
CA ASP A 4 24.83 21.62 -21.58
C ASP A 4 23.54 22.36 -21.23
N GLY A 5 22.41 21.66 -21.22
CA GLY A 5 21.17 22.26 -20.78
C GLY A 5 20.04 21.24 -20.68
N VAL A 6 19.91 20.59 -19.51
CA VAL A 6 18.71 20.50 -18.65
C VAL A 6 19.10 19.60 -17.47
N ASP A 7 19.87 20.10 -16.50
CA ASP A 7 20.26 19.29 -15.31
C ASP A 7 20.09 20.02 -13.97
N THR A 8 19.57 21.25 -13.97
CA THR A 8 19.37 22.01 -12.75
C THR A 8 17.88 22.08 -12.42
N LEU A 9 17.51 21.54 -11.25
CA LEU A 9 16.16 21.70 -10.71
C LEU A 9 15.85 23.20 -10.55
N THR A 10 14.64 23.60 -10.93
CA THR A 10 14.14 24.95 -10.63
C THR A 10 14.13 25.17 -9.11
N PRO A 11 14.19 26.42 -8.62
CA PRO A 11 14.14 26.71 -7.19
C PRO A 11 12.92 26.07 -6.48
N TYR A 12 11.78 26.01 -7.17
CA TYR A 12 10.58 25.34 -6.66
C TYR A 12 10.77 23.83 -6.53
N GLN A 13 11.32 23.16 -7.56
CA GLN A 13 11.57 21.71 -7.54
C GLN A 13 12.60 21.35 -6.46
N GLN A 14 13.68 22.13 -6.31
CA GLN A 14 14.67 21.93 -5.25
C GLN A 14 14.04 22.08 -3.86
N ALA A 15 13.27 23.15 -3.63
CA ALA A 15 12.61 23.37 -2.35
C ALA A 15 11.58 22.28 -2.01
N LEU A 16 10.83 21.77 -2.99
CA LEU A 16 9.91 20.65 -2.79
C LEU A 16 10.67 19.36 -2.47
N ARG A 17 11.75 19.06 -3.21
CA ARG A 17 12.62 17.90 -2.97
C ARG A 17 13.19 17.95 -1.55
N ASP A 18 13.75 19.08 -1.13
CA ASP A 18 14.34 19.24 0.21
C ASP A 18 13.28 19.06 1.31
N ARG A 19 12.06 19.59 1.10
CA ARG A 19 10.94 19.40 2.04
C ARG A 19 10.54 17.94 2.19
N LEU A 20 10.44 17.21 1.08
CA LEU A 20 10.09 15.79 1.08
C LEU A 20 11.20 14.93 1.72
N LEU A 21 12.48 15.28 1.49
CA LEU A 21 13.61 14.59 2.09
C LEU A 21 13.71 14.83 3.60
N ALA A 22 13.42 16.05 4.05
CA ALA A 22 13.46 16.45 5.45
C ALA A 22 12.32 15.84 6.30
N ALA A 23 11.23 15.37 5.68
CA ALA A 23 10.14 14.73 6.41
C ALA A 23 10.56 13.36 6.97
N PRO A 24 10.59 13.17 8.30
CA PRO A 24 10.82 11.85 8.90
C PRO A 24 9.63 10.93 8.62
N VAL A 25 9.79 9.63 8.87
CA VAL A 25 8.64 8.73 8.94
C VAL A 25 7.85 9.09 10.19
N LEU A 26 6.57 9.44 10.02
CA LEU A 26 5.65 9.79 11.09
C LEU A 26 4.61 8.67 11.26
N PRO A 27 4.08 8.47 12.48
CA PRO A 27 2.89 7.65 12.63
C PRO A 27 1.75 8.23 11.79
N ALA A 28 0.93 7.36 11.20
CA ALA A 28 -0.32 7.81 10.58
C ALA A 28 -1.16 8.56 11.64
N PRO A 29 -1.70 9.74 11.32
CA PRO A 29 -2.50 10.52 12.26
C PRO A 29 -3.84 9.83 12.55
N ALA A 30 -4.50 10.24 13.64
CA ALA A 30 -5.89 9.87 13.86
C ALA A 30 -6.75 10.20 12.62
N PRO A 31 -7.70 9.34 12.23
CA PRO A 31 -8.19 8.16 12.97
C PRO A 31 -7.44 6.85 12.66
N TRP A 32 -6.35 6.88 11.90
CA TRP A 32 -5.64 5.68 11.47
C TRP A 32 -4.87 5.03 12.62
N GLN A 33 -5.04 3.73 12.76
CA GLN A 33 -4.37 2.90 13.75
C GLN A 33 -3.61 1.77 13.05
N PRO A 34 -2.35 1.50 13.42
CA PRO A 34 -1.62 0.36 12.88
C PRO A 34 -2.31 -0.94 13.28
N VAL A 35 -2.45 -1.85 12.32
CA VAL A 35 -3.12 -3.15 12.53
C VAL A 35 -2.17 -4.14 13.19
N PHE A 36 -0.90 -4.14 12.79
CA PHE A 36 0.11 -5.05 13.36
C PHE A 36 0.79 -4.40 14.58
N PRO A 37 0.87 -5.11 15.73
CA PRO A 37 1.38 -4.53 16.97
C PRO A 37 2.89 -4.27 16.94
N PRO A 38 3.39 -3.32 17.75
CA PRO A 38 4.81 -3.01 17.89
C PRO A 38 5.52 -4.13 18.64
N GLY A 39 5.90 -5.17 17.91
CA GLY A 39 6.66 -6.31 18.42
C GLY A 39 7.29 -7.13 17.30
N HIS A 40 6.63 -7.19 16.13
CA HIS A 40 7.16 -7.77 14.90
C HIS A 40 7.03 -6.71 13.80
N ALA A 41 8.09 -5.90 13.63
CA ALA A 41 8.26 -4.95 12.52
C ALA A 41 7.03 -4.10 12.10
N SER A 42 6.03 -3.84 12.97
CA SER A 42 4.77 -3.16 12.62
C SER A 42 4.13 -3.63 11.28
N CYS A 43 4.45 -4.84 10.84
CA CYS A 43 4.08 -5.41 9.54
C CYS A 43 3.93 -6.93 9.65
N ALA A 44 3.25 -7.54 8.67
CA ALA A 44 3.28 -8.97 8.47
C ALA A 44 4.38 -9.32 7.45
N PRO A 45 5.35 -10.18 7.79
CA PRO A 45 6.37 -10.63 6.84
C PRO A 45 5.73 -11.56 5.79
N VAL A 46 5.97 -11.23 4.52
CA VAL A 46 5.56 -11.99 3.34
C VAL A 46 6.69 -11.99 2.32
N GLY A 47 7.59 -12.97 2.43
CA GLY A 47 8.70 -13.12 1.49
C GLY A 47 8.20 -13.32 0.05
N GLY A 48 8.76 -12.55 -0.89
CA GLY A 48 8.45 -12.68 -2.31
C GLY A 48 7.03 -12.22 -2.67
N LEU A 49 6.47 -11.25 -1.93
CA LEU A 49 5.15 -10.69 -2.22
C LEU A 49 5.15 -10.10 -3.64
N LEU A 50 4.14 -10.51 -4.41
CA LEU A 50 3.90 -10.10 -5.80
C LEU A 50 2.87 -8.98 -5.86
N GLY A 51 1.78 -9.09 -5.09
CA GLY A 51 0.75 -8.07 -5.02
C GLY A 51 -0.29 -8.35 -3.93
N ILE A 52 -1.22 -7.43 -3.77
CA ILE A 52 -2.34 -7.55 -2.84
C ILE A 52 -3.66 -7.15 -3.49
N GLY A 53 -4.75 -7.66 -2.95
CA GLY A 53 -6.11 -7.27 -3.33
C GLY A 53 -7.04 -7.23 -2.14
N PHE A 54 -8.07 -6.38 -2.22
CA PHE A 54 -9.08 -6.28 -1.19
C PHE A 54 -10.32 -7.12 -1.52
N ALA A 55 -10.90 -7.69 -0.47
CA ALA A 55 -12.20 -8.33 -0.49
C ALA A 55 -13.01 -7.90 0.74
N THR A 56 -14.28 -8.29 0.82
CA THR A 56 -15.14 -8.02 1.98
C THR A 56 -15.54 -9.34 2.60
N HIS A 57 -15.35 -9.47 3.92
CA HIS A 57 -15.80 -10.64 4.65
C HIS A 57 -17.33 -10.73 4.55
N PRO A 58 -17.90 -11.85 4.08
CA PRO A 58 -19.34 -11.93 3.78
C PRO A 58 -20.23 -11.76 5.02
N GLU A 59 -19.76 -12.22 6.19
CA GLU A 59 -20.53 -12.12 7.44
C GLU A 59 -20.28 -10.80 8.21
N SER A 60 -19.02 -10.46 8.52
CA SER A 60 -18.71 -9.27 9.32
C SER A 60 -18.71 -7.95 8.53
N GLY A 61 -18.57 -8.01 7.21
CA GLY A 61 -18.37 -6.81 6.38
C GLY A 61 -17.01 -6.14 6.59
N ASN A 62 -16.07 -6.79 7.27
CA ASN A 62 -14.71 -6.29 7.43
C ASN A 62 -13.97 -6.31 6.09
N ASP A 63 -13.02 -5.39 5.93
CA ASP A 63 -12.07 -5.46 4.83
C ASP A 63 -11.15 -6.66 5.06
N LEU A 64 -10.96 -7.45 4.00
CA LEU A 64 -9.98 -8.52 3.94
C LEU A 64 -8.89 -8.13 2.94
N VAL A 65 -7.64 -8.50 3.23
CA VAL A 65 -6.51 -8.31 2.32
C VAL A 65 -5.97 -9.67 1.92
N MET A 66 -6.13 -9.99 0.64
CA MET A 66 -5.46 -11.12 0.03
C MET A 66 -4.06 -10.70 -0.40
N VAL A 67 -3.08 -11.55 -0.11
CA VAL A 67 -1.68 -11.39 -0.48
C VAL A 67 -1.29 -12.54 -1.39
N VAL A 68 -0.66 -12.21 -2.51
CA VAL A 68 -0.08 -13.17 -3.45
C VAL A 68 1.43 -13.09 -3.33
N SER A 69 2.10 -14.20 -3.07
CA SER A 69 3.56 -14.28 -3.05
C SER A 69 4.08 -15.52 -3.77
N HIS A 70 5.39 -15.59 -3.99
CA HIS A 70 6.05 -16.78 -4.55
C HIS A 70 5.91 -18.05 -3.69
N ASP A 71 5.59 -17.93 -2.39
CA ASP A 71 5.33 -19.08 -1.50
C ASP A 71 3.83 -19.40 -1.42
N GLY A 72 3.01 -18.85 -2.32
CA GLY A 72 1.57 -19.00 -2.34
C GLY A 72 0.80 -17.80 -1.77
N HIS A 73 -0.47 -18.01 -1.44
CA HIS A 73 -1.39 -16.94 -1.10
C HIS A 73 -1.78 -16.94 0.38
N GLY A 74 -2.06 -15.76 0.93
CA GLY A 74 -2.59 -15.59 2.28
C GLY A 74 -3.75 -14.60 2.31
N LEU A 75 -4.66 -14.77 3.27
CA LEU A 75 -5.77 -13.85 3.49
C LEU A 75 -5.71 -13.35 4.93
N PHE A 76 -5.80 -12.03 5.09
CA PHE A 76 -5.76 -11.36 6.38
C PHE A 76 -7.08 -10.62 6.63
N ASP A 77 -7.58 -10.65 7.86
CA ASP A 77 -8.57 -9.69 8.32
C ASP A 77 -7.86 -8.36 8.58
N ALA A 78 -8.26 -7.30 7.87
CA ALA A 78 -7.53 -6.04 7.85
C ALA A 78 -7.83 -5.13 9.06
N VAL A 79 -8.70 -5.57 9.96
CA VAL A 79 -9.02 -4.87 11.20
C VAL A 79 -8.17 -5.43 12.35
N SER A 80 -8.11 -6.75 12.45
CA SER A 80 -7.38 -7.48 13.51
C SER A 80 -5.94 -7.81 13.16
N GLY A 81 -5.60 -7.89 11.86
CA GLY A 81 -4.31 -8.37 11.38
C GLY A 81 -4.15 -9.89 11.41
N GLU A 82 -5.19 -10.63 11.80
CA GLU A 82 -5.15 -12.09 11.81
C GLU A 82 -5.05 -12.64 10.39
N LYS A 83 -4.14 -13.60 10.19
CA LYS A 83 -4.08 -14.38 8.95
C LYS A 83 -5.12 -15.51 9.04
N ILE A 84 -6.25 -15.31 8.38
CA ILE A 84 -7.43 -16.19 8.46
C ILE A 84 -7.41 -17.35 7.46
N ALA A 85 -6.60 -17.26 6.39
CA ALA A 85 -6.40 -18.38 5.46
C ALA A 85 -5.00 -18.33 4.80
N ARG A 86 -4.52 -19.50 4.37
CA ARG A 86 -3.22 -19.67 3.68
C ARG A 86 -3.30 -20.85 2.71
N GLU A 87 -2.92 -20.62 1.47
CA GLU A 87 -2.71 -21.65 0.44
C GLU A 87 -1.24 -21.62 0.00
N ARG A 88 -0.49 -22.71 0.21
CA ARG A 88 0.95 -22.78 -0.08
C ARG A 88 1.25 -23.24 -1.50
N ASP A 89 0.38 -24.05 -2.07
CA ASP A 89 0.58 -24.69 -3.35
C ASP A 89 -0.67 -24.47 -4.22
N PRO A 90 -0.90 -23.22 -4.66
CA PRO A 90 -2.04 -22.92 -5.50
C PRO A 90 -1.83 -23.57 -6.88
N ASP A 91 -2.87 -24.17 -7.46
CA ASP A 91 -2.81 -24.80 -8.78
C ASP A 91 -2.19 -23.87 -9.84
N ASP A 92 -1.31 -24.37 -10.71
CA ASP A 92 -0.43 -23.53 -11.54
C ASP A 92 -1.17 -22.60 -12.55
N GLU A 93 -2.40 -22.94 -12.96
CA GLU A 93 -3.18 -22.13 -13.92
C GLU A 93 -4.08 -21.13 -13.18
N ASP A 94 -4.04 -19.84 -13.58
CA ASP A 94 -4.85 -18.72 -13.06
C ASP A 94 -4.66 -18.33 -11.59
N CYS A 95 -3.67 -18.90 -10.91
CA CYS A 95 -3.39 -18.56 -9.52
C CYS A 95 -2.43 -17.38 -9.35
N THR A 96 -1.60 -17.05 -10.34
CA THR A 96 -0.85 -15.79 -10.34
C THR A 96 -1.59 -14.70 -11.10
N PRO A 97 -1.45 -13.41 -10.72
CA PRO A 97 -2.19 -12.33 -11.36
C PRO A 97 -1.92 -12.21 -12.87
N ASP A 98 -0.68 -12.49 -13.30
CA ASP A 98 -0.26 -12.46 -14.71
C ASP A 98 -0.77 -13.64 -15.55
N GLY A 99 -1.38 -14.65 -14.92
CA GLY A 99 -2.09 -15.73 -15.61
C GLY A 99 -3.45 -15.31 -16.17
N THR A 100 -3.99 -14.15 -15.77
CA THR A 100 -5.34 -13.70 -16.15
C THR A 100 -5.34 -12.30 -16.75
N ASP A 101 -6.23 -12.06 -17.71
CA ASP A 101 -6.33 -10.78 -18.42
C ASP A 101 -6.74 -9.60 -17.51
N ASP A 102 -7.41 -9.88 -16.39
CA ASP A 102 -7.93 -8.87 -15.46
C ASP A 102 -7.17 -8.78 -14.12
N LEU A 103 -5.98 -9.41 -14.06
CA LEU A 103 -5.07 -9.40 -12.92
C LEU A 103 -5.73 -9.89 -11.63
N THR A 104 -6.41 -11.03 -11.68
CA THR A 104 -7.14 -11.59 -10.54
C THR A 104 -6.57 -12.91 -10.06
N CYS A 105 -6.81 -13.23 -8.80
CA CYS A 105 -6.53 -14.54 -8.22
C CYS A 105 -7.79 -15.13 -7.56
N PRO A 106 -7.92 -16.47 -7.45
CA PRO A 106 -8.98 -17.10 -6.68
C PRO A 106 -8.94 -16.71 -5.20
N GLY A 107 -10.09 -16.31 -4.65
CA GLY A 107 -10.22 -15.97 -3.24
C GLY A 107 -9.99 -17.17 -2.31
N LEU A 108 -9.58 -16.88 -1.08
CA LEU A 108 -9.33 -17.89 -0.03
C LEU A 108 -10.38 -17.83 1.07
N GLY A 109 -10.52 -18.93 1.83
CA GLY A 109 -11.30 -18.95 3.07
C GLY A 109 -12.72 -18.40 2.90
N PRO A 110 -13.16 -17.39 3.67
CA PRO A 110 -14.51 -16.82 3.59
C PRO A 110 -14.90 -16.23 2.23
N VAL A 111 -13.94 -15.96 1.35
CA VAL A 111 -14.18 -15.41 0.02
C VAL A 111 -13.83 -16.38 -1.10
N ALA A 112 -13.66 -17.67 -0.76
CA ALA A 112 -13.55 -18.74 -1.75
C ALA A 112 -14.75 -18.73 -2.72
N GLY A 113 -14.48 -19.03 -4.00
CA GLY A 113 -15.48 -18.94 -5.07
C GLY A 113 -15.67 -17.54 -5.66
N THR A 114 -14.94 -16.53 -5.18
CA THR A 114 -14.84 -15.21 -5.81
C THR A 114 -13.43 -15.00 -6.39
N ARG A 115 -13.27 -14.03 -7.29
CA ARG A 115 -11.97 -13.58 -7.79
C ARG A 115 -11.61 -12.24 -7.15
N VAL A 116 -10.36 -12.08 -6.75
CA VAL A 116 -9.83 -10.86 -6.13
C VAL A 116 -8.89 -10.18 -7.11
N HIS A 117 -9.14 -8.91 -7.45
CA HIS A 117 -8.21 -8.11 -8.26
C HIS A 117 -6.96 -7.77 -7.46
N ILE A 118 -5.80 -8.02 -8.06
CA ILE A 118 -4.50 -7.87 -7.43
C ILE A 118 -3.76 -6.68 -8.04
N ALA A 119 -3.31 -5.77 -7.18
CA ALA A 119 -2.39 -4.71 -7.52
C ALA A 119 -0.99 -5.08 -7.03
N GLY A 120 0.03 -4.90 -7.87
CA GLY A 120 1.38 -5.32 -7.54
C GLY A 120 2.35 -5.26 -8.72
N LEU A 121 3.31 -6.21 -8.70
CA LEU A 121 4.37 -6.39 -9.70
C LEU A 121 3.85 -6.40 -11.15
N TYR A 122 2.69 -7.01 -11.39
CA TYR A 122 2.12 -7.18 -12.72
C TYR A 122 1.18 -6.04 -13.15
N GLY A 123 1.05 -4.99 -12.33
CA GLY A 123 0.16 -3.86 -12.59
C GLY A 123 -1.05 -3.83 -11.66
N GLY A 124 -2.19 -3.39 -12.18
CA GLY A 124 -3.39 -3.14 -11.38
C GLY A 124 -3.34 -1.81 -10.63
N GLY A 125 -4.29 -1.60 -9.71
CA GLY A 125 -4.35 -0.39 -8.91
C GLY A 125 -5.30 -0.51 -7.73
N LEU A 126 -4.95 0.16 -6.63
CA LEU A 126 -5.82 0.34 -5.46
C LEU A 126 -6.37 1.76 -5.42
N HIS A 127 -7.35 2.02 -4.55
CA HIS A 127 -7.88 3.37 -4.41
C HIS A 127 -6.84 4.32 -3.80
N MET A 128 -6.54 5.43 -4.47
CA MET A 128 -5.59 6.44 -3.98
C MET A 128 -6.27 7.54 -3.15
N THR A 129 -7.59 7.50 -3.02
CA THR A 129 -8.37 8.41 -2.19
C THR A 129 -9.40 7.63 -1.39
N ALA A 130 -9.77 8.14 -0.22
CA ALA A 130 -10.79 7.57 0.64
C ALA A 130 -11.72 8.66 1.20
N VAL A 131 -12.90 8.24 1.64
CA VAL A 131 -13.91 9.12 2.26
C VAL A 131 -13.32 9.94 3.40
N GLY A 132 -13.77 11.18 3.54
CA GLY A 132 -13.25 12.10 4.55
C GLY A 132 -12.00 12.85 4.11
N GLY A 133 -11.76 12.98 2.80
CA GLY A 133 -10.70 13.82 2.26
C GLY A 133 -9.29 13.24 2.40
N TRP A 134 -9.17 11.92 2.57
CA TRP A 134 -7.87 11.24 2.65
C TRP A 134 -7.35 10.91 1.26
N GLY A 135 -6.06 11.13 1.05
CA GLY A 135 -5.35 10.82 -0.19
C GLY A 135 -4.02 10.14 0.06
N LEU A 136 -3.52 9.45 -0.97
CA LEU A 136 -2.19 8.84 -0.98
C LEU A 136 -1.37 9.36 -2.15
N GLU A 137 -0.10 9.58 -1.90
CA GLU A 137 0.90 9.88 -2.93
C GLU A 137 2.13 9.00 -2.69
N VAL A 138 2.71 8.48 -3.77
CA VAL A 138 4.02 7.83 -3.73
C VAL A 138 5.01 8.75 -4.43
N VAL A 139 6.06 9.16 -3.73
CA VAL A 139 7.08 10.08 -4.25
C VAL A 139 8.48 9.49 -4.09
N GLN A 140 9.37 9.85 -5.02
CA GLN A 140 10.76 9.39 -5.04
C GLN A 140 11.72 10.59 -5.05
N PRO A 141 11.75 11.41 -3.98
CA PRO A 141 12.59 12.60 -3.95
C PRO A 141 14.08 12.26 -3.94
N ALA A 142 14.46 11.02 -3.65
CA ALA A 142 15.79 10.47 -3.87
C ALA A 142 15.66 9.03 -4.36
N TRP A 143 15.46 8.88 -5.67
CA TRP A 143 15.41 7.57 -6.32
C TRP A 143 16.60 6.69 -5.87
N PRO A 144 16.39 5.39 -5.58
CA PRO A 144 15.18 4.57 -5.81
C PRO A 144 14.23 4.47 -4.61
N HIS A 145 14.31 5.40 -3.64
CA HIS A 145 13.56 5.25 -2.39
C HIS A 145 12.15 5.82 -2.49
N ASP A 146 11.16 4.93 -2.41
CA ASP A 146 9.75 5.30 -2.36
C ASP A 146 9.36 5.81 -0.99
N ARG A 147 8.62 6.91 -0.97
CA ARG A 147 7.97 7.45 0.22
C ARG A 147 6.47 7.50 -0.01
N VAL A 148 5.73 6.87 0.90
CA VAL A 148 4.27 6.93 0.90
C VAL A 148 3.84 8.09 1.78
N LEU A 149 3.11 9.02 1.19
CA LEU A 149 2.55 10.18 1.85
C LEU A 149 1.05 9.98 2.00
N LEU A 150 0.57 10.04 3.24
CA LEU A 150 -0.84 10.16 3.54
C LEU A 150 -1.18 11.65 3.60
N THR A 151 -2.23 12.08 2.90
CA THR A 151 -2.68 13.47 2.88
C THR A 151 -4.11 13.57 3.39
N HIS A 152 -4.46 14.74 3.96
CA HIS A 152 -5.82 15.04 4.38
C HIS A 152 -6.18 16.48 4.00
N GLY A 153 -7.33 16.66 3.35
CA GLY A 153 -7.84 17.96 2.93
C GLY A 153 -7.67 18.25 1.43
N SER A 154 -8.07 19.44 1.00
CA SER A 154 -8.18 19.82 -0.42
C SER A 154 -7.18 20.92 -0.86
N GLY A 155 -6.12 21.14 -0.07
CA GLY A 155 -5.11 22.16 -0.35
C GLY A 155 -4.10 21.76 -1.42
N MET A 156 -3.24 22.70 -1.82
CA MET A 156 -2.07 22.41 -2.64
C MET A 156 -1.17 21.41 -1.89
N PRO A 157 -0.80 20.26 -2.49
CA PRO A 157 0.02 19.25 -1.83
C PRO A 157 1.32 19.83 -1.27
N HIS A 158 1.73 19.37 -0.09
CA HIS A 158 3.03 19.68 0.54
C HIS A 158 3.30 21.16 0.83
N ARG A 159 2.28 22.02 0.84
CA ARG A 159 2.41 23.44 1.21
C ARG A 159 2.51 23.63 2.72
N GLU A 160 1.77 22.83 3.46
CA GLU A 160 1.77 22.81 4.92
C GLU A 160 3.02 22.09 5.47
N PRO A 161 3.42 22.34 6.72
CA PRO A 161 4.40 21.52 7.40
C PRO A 161 3.97 20.04 7.39
N HIS A 162 4.93 19.11 7.24
CA HIS A 162 4.62 17.71 7.49
C HIS A 162 4.10 17.55 8.93
N GLY A 163 3.06 16.74 9.11
CA GLY A 163 2.40 16.56 10.40
C GLY A 163 1.04 17.25 10.54
N ASP A 164 0.68 18.19 9.66
CA ASP A 164 -0.55 19.01 9.79
C ASP A 164 -1.59 18.74 8.67
N GLY A 165 -1.13 18.52 7.43
CA GLY A 165 -1.99 18.12 6.30
C GLY A 165 -1.45 16.97 5.44
N TRP A 166 -0.21 16.55 5.72
CA TRP A 166 0.40 15.39 5.09
C TRP A 166 1.43 14.74 6.01
N TRP A 167 1.58 13.42 5.89
CA TRP A 167 2.45 12.60 6.71
C TRP A 167 3.19 11.63 5.82
N HIS A 168 4.52 11.57 5.95
CA HIS A 168 5.31 10.49 5.37
C HIS A 168 5.16 9.26 6.26
N VAL A 169 4.27 8.33 5.88
CA VAL A 169 3.84 7.20 6.73
C VAL A 169 4.62 5.91 6.47
N PHE A 170 5.28 5.79 5.32
CA PHE A 170 6.09 4.63 4.99
C PHE A 170 7.26 4.99 4.08
N HIS A 171 8.43 4.40 4.32
CA HIS A 171 9.65 4.60 3.55
C HIS A 171 10.20 3.25 3.04
N SER A 172 10.04 2.99 1.74
CA SER A 172 10.61 1.82 1.07
C SER A 172 12.07 2.10 0.71
N HIS A 173 13.00 1.63 1.53
CA HIS A 173 14.43 1.84 1.32
C HIS A 173 15.24 0.55 1.13
N TYR A 174 14.66 -0.60 1.45
CA TYR A 174 15.31 -1.91 1.34
C TYR A 174 14.52 -2.94 0.53
N SER A 175 13.20 -2.78 0.44
CA SER A 175 12.31 -3.67 -0.30
C SER A 175 11.52 -2.87 -1.33
N GLU A 176 11.30 -3.46 -2.49
CA GLU A 176 10.59 -2.83 -3.61
C GLU A 176 9.13 -2.63 -3.26
N LEU A 177 8.60 -1.43 -3.46
CA LEU A 177 7.19 -1.15 -3.26
C LEU A 177 6.35 -1.89 -4.32
N ARG A 178 5.38 -2.69 -3.90
CA ARG A 178 4.50 -3.46 -4.80
C ARG A 178 3.17 -2.76 -5.02
N ALA A 179 2.54 -2.32 -3.94
CA ALA A 179 1.23 -1.68 -3.99
C ALA A 179 1.00 -0.77 -2.79
N VAL A 180 0.24 0.29 -3.01
CA VAL A 180 -0.20 1.23 -1.99
C VAL A 180 -1.63 1.62 -2.31
N GLY A 181 -2.49 1.67 -1.30
CA GLY A 181 -3.83 2.23 -1.47
C GLY A 181 -4.80 1.87 -0.36
N PHE A 182 -6.01 2.37 -0.53
CA PHE A 182 -7.13 2.13 0.34
C PHE A 182 -7.97 0.93 -0.13
N SER A 183 -8.63 0.29 0.82
CA SER A 183 -9.73 -0.62 0.53
C SER A 183 -10.89 0.10 -0.16
N PRO A 184 -11.76 -0.62 -0.90
CA PRO A 184 -12.97 -0.02 -1.48
C PRO A 184 -13.89 0.65 -0.45
N SER A 185 -13.90 0.19 0.81
CA SER A 185 -14.65 0.85 1.89
C SER A 185 -13.96 2.12 2.41
N GLY A 186 -12.69 2.33 2.09
CA GLY A 186 -11.86 3.43 2.56
C GLY A 186 -11.50 3.35 4.04
N ARG A 187 -11.75 2.20 4.71
CA ARG A 187 -11.46 2.00 6.14
C ARG A 187 -10.09 1.39 6.40
N THR A 188 -9.46 0.82 5.38
CA THR A 188 -8.13 0.23 5.45
C THR A 188 -7.19 0.93 4.49
N LEU A 189 -5.98 1.22 4.93
CA LEU A 189 -4.84 1.63 4.12
C LEU A 189 -3.81 0.50 4.13
N ALA A 190 -3.32 0.11 2.96
CA ALA A 190 -2.30 -0.91 2.80
C ALA A 190 -1.06 -0.35 2.10
N VAL A 191 0.10 -0.81 2.57
CA VAL A 191 1.38 -0.69 1.89
C VAL A 191 1.99 -2.08 1.81
N ALA A 192 2.22 -2.56 0.60
CA ALA A 192 2.86 -3.84 0.34
C ALA A 192 4.20 -3.62 -0.35
N THR A 193 5.24 -4.25 0.16
CA THR A 193 6.56 -4.34 -0.48
C THR A 193 6.81 -5.77 -0.93
N SER A 194 7.95 -6.05 -1.56
CA SER A 194 8.33 -7.43 -1.94
C SER A 194 8.59 -8.36 -0.74
N SER A 195 8.63 -7.84 0.49
CA SER A 195 8.88 -8.61 1.71
C SER A 195 7.82 -8.48 2.80
N ASP A 196 6.99 -7.45 2.78
CA ASP A 196 6.17 -7.06 3.93
C ASP A 196 4.80 -6.54 3.51
N LEU A 197 3.81 -6.78 4.38
CA LEU A 197 2.50 -6.11 4.34
C LEU A 197 2.35 -5.22 5.57
N THR A 198 2.09 -3.94 5.36
CA THR A 198 1.76 -2.98 6.44
C THR A 198 0.33 -2.50 6.26
N LEU A 199 -0.46 -2.53 7.33
CA LEU A 199 -1.86 -2.14 7.32
C LEU A 199 -2.16 -1.11 8.42
N TRP A 200 -3.01 -0.15 8.07
CA TRP A 200 -3.66 0.73 9.02
C TRP A 200 -5.16 0.66 8.81
N THR A 201 -5.91 0.71 9.91
CA THR A 201 -7.36 0.68 9.89
C THR A 201 -7.91 1.89 10.64
N ARG A 202 -9.15 2.28 10.31
CA ARG A 202 -9.91 3.27 11.06
C ARG A 202 -11.34 2.79 11.25
N THR A 203 -11.89 3.07 12.41
CA THR A 203 -13.33 2.97 12.66
C THR A 203 -13.99 4.26 12.21
N ILE A 204 -15.19 4.16 11.64
CA ILE A 204 -16.03 5.33 11.31
C ILE A 204 -16.76 5.75 12.59
#